data_AF-A0A3D4E4R0-F1
#
_entry.id   AF-A0A3D4E4R0-F1
#
_cell.length_a   1.000
_cell.length_b   1.000
_cell.length_c   1.000
_cell.angle_alpha   90.00
_cell.angle_beta   90.00
_cell.angle_gamma   90.00
#
_symmetry.space_group_name_H-M   'P 1'
#
loop_
_entity.id
_entity.type
_entity.pdbx_description
1 polymer ?
#
loop_
_entity_poly.entity_id
_entity_poly.type
_entity_poly.pdbx_seq_one_letter_code
_entity_poly.pdbx_strand_id
1 'polypeptide(L)'
;DFPGMTFAPRFSPDGKRVVMSQAINGNSDLYELDLRTRNKRRLTTNSSIDTAPSYSPDGRQVAFESDRGGSQQLYILDMKSGREQRITFGKGRYGNPVWSPRGDLIAFTRIYQGKFYIGVIRPDGSGERLITSAYHVEGPRGSPNGRVLTYFKERPSSDGNSRVANLYTIDITGFNERLLPTPVDGSDPAWSPLN
;
A
#
# COMPACT_ATOMS: atom_id res chain seq x y z
N ASP A 1 15.45 -16.60 11.20
CA ASP A 1 15.98 -16.59 9.84
C ASP A 1 14.83 -16.43 8.85
N PHE A 2 14.99 -15.62 7.81
CA PHE A 2 13.97 -15.43 6.76
C PHE A 2 14.51 -16.06 5.47
N PRO A 3 14.23 -17.34 5.21
CA PRO A 3 14.56 -17.91 3.92
C PRO A 3 13.73 -17.20 2.84
N GLY A 4 14.40 -16.65 1.82
CA GLY A 4 13.78 -15.95 0.70
C GLY A 4 13.70 -14.42 0.85
N MET A 5 13.16 -13.77 -0.19
CA MET A 5 13.06 -12.31 -0.23
C MET A 5 11.90 -11.82 0.64
N THR A 6 12.16 -10.89 1.55
CA THR A 6 11.14 -10.28 2.41
C THR A 6 11.05 -8.78 2.09
N PHE A 7 9.84 -8.24 1.92
CA PHE A 7 9.64 -6.86 1.48
C PHE A 7 8.32 -6.27 1.98
N ALA A 8 8.16 -4.96 1.82
CA ALA A 8 6.99 -4.18 2.23
C ALA A 8 6.55 -4.36 3.71
N PRO A 9 7.45 -4.27 4.71
CA PRO A 9 7.08 -4.42 6.11
C PRO A 9 6.20 -3.25 6.59
N ARG A 10 5.21 -3.55 7.43
CA ARG A 10 4.38 -2.55 8.13
C ARG A 10 4.16 -2.95 9.58
N PHE A 11 4.36 -2.01 10.50
CA PHE A 11 4.06 -2.22 11.91
C PHE A 11 2.55 -2.32 12.16
N SER A 12 2.16 -3.14 13.11
CA SER A 12 0.81 -3.10 13.68
C SER A 12 0.57 -1.76 14.38
N PRO A 13 -0.69 -1.32 14.52
CA PRO A 13 -1.01 -0.04 15.17
C PRO A 13 -0.49 0.07 16.61
N ASP A 14 -0.39 -1.06 17.32
CA ASP A 14 0.14 -1.14 18.68
C ASP A 14 1.68 -1.29 18.74
N GLY A 15 2.35 -1.32 17.59
CA GLY A 15 3.81 -1.46 17.47
C GLY A 15 4.39 -2.81 17.87
N LYS A 16 3.57 -3.81 18.20
CA LYS A 16 4.05 -5.11 18.72
C LYS A 16 4.38 -6.13 17.64
N ARG A 17 3.89 -5.90 16.41
CA ARG A 17 4.00 -6.86 15.32
C ARG A 17 4.36 -6.16 14.01
N VAL A 18 4.84 -6.95 13.06
CA VAL A 18 5.11 -6.51 11.69
C VAL A 18 4.41 -7.46 10.73
N VAL A 19 3.64 -6.93 9.78
CA VAL A 19 3.16 -7.67 8.61
C VAL A 19 4.11 -7.41 7.44
N MET A 20 4.40 -8.43 6.64
CA MET A 20 5.33 -8.34 5.52
C MET A 20 4.98 -9.36 4.43
N SER A 21 5.45 -9.10 3.21
CA SER A 21 5.45 -10.09 2.13
C SER A 21 6.72 -10.94 2.25
N GLN A 22 6.61 -12.25 2.07
CA GLN A 22 7.75 -13.14 2.01
C GLN A 22 7.59 -14.11 0.83
N ALA A 23 8.60 -14.11 -0.04
CA ALA A 23 8.67 -14.97 -1.21
C ALA A 23 9.46 -16.25 -0.89
N ILE A 24 8.82 -17.41 -1.02
CA ILE A 24 9.43 -18.73 -0.82
C ILE A 24 9.11 -19.59 -2.05
N ASN A 25 10.14 -20.14 -2.69
CA ASN A 25 10.00 -21.04 -3.84
C ASN A 25 9.12 -20.48 -4.99
N GLY A 26 9.19 -19.16 -5.23
CA GLY A 26 8.44 -18.50 -6.31
C GLY A 26 7.01 -18.06 -5.95
N ASN A 27 6.51 -18.39 -4.75
CA ASN A 27 5.23 -17.89 -4.24
C ASN A 27 5.46 -16.78 -3.21
N SER A 28 4.67 -15.70 -3.26
CA SER A 28 4.71 -14.64 -2.25
C SER A 28 3.44 -14.70 -1.39
N ASP A 29 3.64 -14.83 -0.09
CA ASP A 29 2.55 -14.80 0.89
C ASP A 29 2.77 -13.71 1.93
N LEU A 30 1.69 -13.38 2.64
CA LEU A 30 1.77 -12.48 3.78
C LEU A 30 2.14 -13.23 5.05
N TYR A 31 2.99 -12.62 5.86
CA TYR A 31 3.39 -13.13 7.17
C TYR A 31 3.29 -12.02 8.22
N GLU A 32 2.96 -12.40 9.45
CA GLU A 32 3.00 -11.57 10.64
C GLU A 32 4.12 -12.06 11.56
N LEU A 33 4.93 -11.14 12.07
CA LEU A 33 5.98 -11.39 13.04
C LEU A 33 5.65 -10.68 14.34
N ASP A 34 5.58 -11.41 15.44
CA ASP A 34 5.56 -10.83 16.79
C ASP A 34 6.99 -10.43 17.19
N LEU A 35 7.19 -9.15 17.51
CA LEU A 35 8.53 -8.60 17.73
C LEU A 35 9.18 -9.05 19.04
N ARG A 36 8.36 -9.34 20.05
CA ARG A 36 8.83 -9.75 21.38
C ARG A 36 9.24 -11.21 21.39
N THR A 37 8.42 -12.07 20.80
CA THR A 37 8.60 -13.53 20.82
C THR A 37 9.35 -14.05 19.61
N ARG A 38 9.46 -13.24 18.54
CA ARG A 38 9.92 -13.66 17.21
C ARG A 38 9.05 -14.73 16.55
N ASN A 39 7.84 -14.96 17.08
CA ASN A 39 6.90 -15.90 16.50
C ASN A 39 6.42 -15.38 15.14
N LYS A 40 6.54 -16.22 14.11
CA LYS A 40 6.12 -15.92 12.74
C LYS A 40 4.84 -16.70 12.42
N ARG A 41 3.82 -16.02 11.91
CA ARG A 41 2.54 -16.58 11.48
C ARG A 41 2.34 -16.30 9.99
N ARG A 42 2.10 -17.34 9.18
CA ARG A 42 1.68 -17.17 7.79
C ARG A 42 0.21 -16.75 7.77
N LEU A 43 -0.13 -15.74 6.98
CA LEU A 43 -1.47 -15.14 6.91
C LEU A 43 -2.24 -15.58 5.67
N THR A 44 -1.56 -15.78 4.54
CA THR A 44 -2.15 -16.26 3.30
C THR A 44 -1.47 -17.54 2.84
N THR A 45 -2.22 -18.45 2.21
CA THR A 45 -1.72 -19.81 1.86
C THR A 45 -2.12 -20.29 0.47
N ASN A 46 -2.52 -19.37 -0.40
CA ASN A 46 -2.92 -19.70 -1.77
C ASN A 46 -1.70 -19.71 -2.71
N SER A 47 -1.92 -20.08 -3.97
CA SER A 47 -0.88 -20.16 -5.01
C SER A 47 -0.70 -18.85 -5.78
N SER A 48 -1.24 -17.75 -5.26
CA SER A 48 -1.23 -16.43 -5.90
C SER A 48 -0.19 -15.54 -5.22
N ILE A 49 0.19 -14.46 -5.90
CA ILE A 49 1.13 -13.49 -5.37
C ILE A 49 0.36 -12.53 -4.45
N ASP A 50 0.52 -12.71 -3.15
CA ASP A 50 -0.06 -11.83 -2.12
C ASP A 50 1.02 -10.92 -1.52
N THR A 51 0.87 -9.60 -1.69
CA THR A 51 1.91 -8.64 -1.30
C THR A 51 1.35 -7.31 -0.81
N ALA A 52 2.25 -6.37 -0.46
CA ALA A 52 1.96 -5.00 -0.06
C ALA A 52 0.90 -4.86 1.05
N PRO A 53 1.07 -5.55 2.20
CA PRO A 53 0.08 -5.50 3.27
C PRO A 53 0.00 -4.11 3.91
N SER A 54 -1.18 -3.77 4.43
CA SER A 54 -1.42 -2.58 5.26
C SER A 54 -2.46 -2.90 6.33
N TYR A 55 -2.10 -2.71 7.60
CA TYR A 55 -3.05 -2.82 8.69
C TYR A 55 -4.14 -1.75 8.62
N SER A 56 -5.36 -2.16 8.98
CA SER A 56 -6.40 -1.28 9.50
C SER A 56 -5.95 -0.63 10.82
N PRO A 57 -6.46 0.57 11.16
CA PRO A 57 -6.01 1.30 12.35
C PRO A 57 -6.35 0.59 13.68
N ASP A 58 -7.33 -0.31 13.68
CA ASP A 58 -7.67 -1.15 14.84
C ASP A 58 -6.90 -2.49 14.86
N GLY A 59 -6.10 -2.77 13.82
CA GLY A 59 -5.30 -3.99 13.67
C GLY A 59 -6.11 -5.26 13.38
N ARG A 60 -7.43 -5.16 13.19
CA ARG A 60 -8.30 -6.34 13.00
C ARG A 60 -8.28 -6.87 11.58
N GLN A 61 -7.89 -6.04 10.63
CA GLN A 61 -7.87 -6.33 9.21
C GLN A 61 -6.55 -5.90 8.56
N VAL A 62 -6.20 -6.55 7.45
CA VAL A 62 -5.07 -6.18 6.59
C VAL A 62 -5.59 -6.02 5.16
N ALA A 63 -5.41 -4.85 4.56
CA ALA A 63 -5.56 -4.67 3.12
C ALA A 63 -4.29 -5.12 2.41
N PHE A 64 -4.41 -5.78 1.27
CA PHE A 64 -3.28 -6.31 0.51
C PHE A 64 -3.61 -6.44 -0.97
N GLU A 65 -2.56 -6.64 -1.76
CA GLU A 65 -2.66 -6.88 -3.20
C GLU A 65 -2.58 -8.38 -3.49
N SER A 66 -3.43 -8.87 -4.39
CA SER A 66 -3.40 -10.25 -4.88
C SER A 66 -3.70 -10.35 -6.37
N ASP A 67 -3.01 -11.23 -7.08
CA ASP A 67 -3.26 -11.55 -8.49
C ASP A 67 -4.17 -12.77 -8.73
N ARG A 68 -4.74 -13.34 -7.65
CA ARG A 68 -5.55 -14.57 -7.70
C ARG A 68 -6.75 -14.55 -8.65
N GLY A 69 -7.21 -13.35 -9.05
CA GLY A 69 -8.27 -13.13 -10.03
C GLY A 69 -7.78 -13.00 -11.47
N GLY A 70 -6.52 -13.34 -11.76
CA GLY A 70 -5.84 -13.20 -13.07
C GLY A 70 -5.19 -11.83 -13.31
N SER A 71 -5.44 -10.85 -12.44
CA SER A 71 -4.76 -9.55 -12.43
C SER A 71 -4.69 -9.01 -11.00
N GLN A 72 -3.72 -8.14 -10.72
CA GLN A 72 -3.53 -7.51 -9.41
C GLN A 72 -4.76 -6.70 -8.98
N GLN A 73 -5.31 -7.06 -7.83
CA GLN A 73 -6.51 -6.47 -7.24
C GLN A 73 -6.32 -6.34 -5.73
N LEU A 74 -7.13 -5.50 -5.09
CA LEU A 74 -7.07 -5.31 -3.66
C LEU A 74 -8.03 -6.25 -2.93
N TYR A 75 -7.54 -6.77 -1.82
CA TYR A 75 -8.25 -7.66 -0.92
C TYR A 75 -8.11 -7.17 0.52
N ILE A 76 -9.04 -7.60 1.37
CA ILE A 76 -8.98 -7.44 2.83
C ILE A 76 -8.97 -8.82 3.46
N LEU A 77 -8.03 -9.04 4.37
CA LEU A 77 -7.92 -10.19 5.25
C LEU A 77 -8.41 -9.80 6.64
N ASP A 78 -9.36 -10.57 7.19
CA ASP A 78 -9.72 -10.50 8.61
C ASP A 78 -8.73 -11.32 9.46
N MET A 79 -8.05 -10.67 10.41
CA MET A 79 -6.93 -11.26 11.15
C MET A 79 -7.34 -12.35 12.15
N LYS A 80 -8.64 -12.43 12.49
CA LYS A 80 -9.19 -13.40 13.45
C LYS A 80 -9.72 -14.63 12.74
N SER A 81 -10.51 -14.44 11.70
CA SER A 81 -11.17 -15.53 10.96
C SER A 81 -10.33 -16.07 9.80
N GLY A 82 -9.33 -15.33 9.33
CA GLY A 82 -8.58 -15.66 8.11
C GLY A 82 -9.39 -15.47 6.83
N ARG A 83 -10.59 -14.88 6.91
CA ARG A 83 -11.44 -14.66 5.73
C ARG A 83 -10.86 -13.54 4.87
N GLU A 84 -10.76 -13.82 3.57
CA GLU A 84 -10.26 -12.89 2.56
C GLU A 84 -11.41 -12.41 1.66
N GLN A 85 -11.48 -11.12 1.38
CA GLN A 85 -12.52 -10.51 0.53
C GLN A 85 -11.90 -9.56 -0.48
N ARG A 86 -12.25 -9.71 -1.76
CA ARG A 86 -11.88 -8.76 -2.82
C ARG A 86 -12.69 -7.46 -2.67
N ILE A 87 -12.04 -6.31 -2.85
CA ILE A 87 -12.69 -4.99 -2.75
C ILE A 87 -12.64 -4.17 -4.04
N THR A 88 -11.76 -4.47 -4.99
CA THR A 88 -11.69 -3.76 -6.28
C THR A 88 -12.16 -4.63 -7.44
N PHE A 89 -12.98 -4.08 -8.32
CA PHE A 89 -13.55 -4.82 -9.47
C PHE A 89 -13.41 -4.10 -10.81
N GLY A 90 -12.85 -2.88 -10.82
CA GLY A 90 -12.66 -2.11 -12.04
C GLY A 90 -11.53 -2.65 -12.93
N LYS A 91 -11.38 -2.05 -14.12
CA LYS A 91 -10.35 -2.42 -15.10
C LYS A 91 -8.96 -1.92 -14.70
N GLY A 92 -7.93 -2.69 -15.01
CA GLY A 92 -6.53 -2.36 -14.71
C GLY A 92 -6.01 -3.11 -13.50
N ARG A 93 -4.77 -2.79 -13.12
CA ARG A 93 -4.07 -3.41 -11.98
C ARG A 93 -4.14 -2.46 -10.79
N TYR A 94 -4.51 -2.98 -9.62
CA TYR A 94 -4.53 -2.24 -8.37
C TYR A 94 -3.44 -2.76 -7.46
N GLY A 95 -2.72 -1.86 -6.80
CA GLY A 95 -1.63 -2.22 -5.92
C GLY A 95 -1.35 -1.18 -4.85
N ASN A 96 -0.39 -1.52 -3.99
CA ASN A 96 0.08 -0.71 -2.86
C ASN A 96 -1.04 -0.09 -2.00
N PRO A 97 -1.96 -0.91 -1.43
CA PRO A 97 -3.01 -0.39 -0.58
C PRO A 97 -2.43 0.23 0.70
N VAL A 98 -3.02 1.34 1.15
CA VAL A 98 -2.73 1.95 2.45
C VAL A 98 -4.02 2.33 3.15
N TRP A 99 -4.24 1.75 4.32
CA TRP A 99 -5.39 2.08 5.15
C TRP A 99 -5.26 3.50 5.72
N SER A 100 -6.35 4.25 5.66
CA SER A 100 -6.50 5.52 6.36
C SER A 100 -6.41 5.28 7.88
N PRO A 101 -5.65 6.09 8.62
CA PRO A 101 -5.68 6.04 10.08
C PRO A 101 -7.08 6.30 10.68
N ARG A 102 -8.00 6.93 9.93
CA ARG A 102 -9.41 7.08 10.32
C ARG A 102 -10.25 5.82 10.09
N GLY A 103 -9.71 4.82 9.41
CA GLY A 103 -10.35 3.52 9.17
C GLY A 103 -11.37 3.50 8.03
N ASP A 104 -11.77 4.66 7.51
CA ASP A 104 -12.90 4.81 6.59
C ASP A 104 -12.56 4.63 5.11
N LEU A 105 -11.27 4.69 4.75
CA LEU A 105 -10.78 4.61 3.37
C LEU A 105 -9.49 3.81 3.28
N ILE A 106 -9.26 3.26 2.09
CA ILE A 106 -8.00 2.65 1.66
C ILE A 106 -7.54 3.41 0.41
N ALA A 107 -6.37 4.03 0.47
CA ALA A 107 -5.72 4.61 -0.69
C ALA A 107 -4.98 3.54 -1.48
N PHE A 108 -4.87 3.70 -2.79
CA PHE A 108 -4.22 2.70 -3.66
C PHE A 108 -3.61 3.33 -4.92
N THR A 109 -2.71 2.59 -5.55
CA THR A 109 -2.24 2.85 -6.91
C THR A 109 -3.05 2.01 -7.89
N ARG A 110 -3.45 2.59 -9.02
CA ARG A 110 -4.08 1.87 -10.14
C ARG A 110 -3.35 2.17 -11.45
N ILE A 111 -3.07 1.12 -12.21
CA ILE A 111 -2.49 1.21 -13.55
C ILE A 111 -3.54 0.78 -14.56
N TYR A 112 -3.89 1.70 -15.47
CA TYR A 112 -4.83 1.40 -16.54
C TYR A 112 -4.43 2.14 -17.82
N GLN A 113 -4.29 1.39 -18.92
CA GLN A 113 -3.88 1.89 -20.24
C GLN A 113 -2.59 2.74 -20.19
N GLY A 114 -1.58 2.28 -19.45
CA GLY A 114 -0.29 2.96 -19.35
C GLY A 114 -0.27 4.22 -18.48
N LYS A 115 -1.36 4.55 -17.78
CA LYS A 115 -1.44 5.67 -16.85
C LYS A 115 -1.53 5.17 -15.40
N PHE A 116 -0.85 5.88 -14.51
CA PHE A 116 -0.90 5.66 -13.06
C PHE A 116 -1.90 6.61 -12.44
N TYR A 117 -2.68 6.08 -11.51
CA TYR A 117 -3.67 6.82 -10.74
C TYR A 117 -3.46 6.53 -9.26
N ILE A 118 -3.66 7.55 -8.42
CA ILE A 118 -3.91 7.36 -7.00
C ILE A 118 -5.42 7.45 -6.79
N GLY A 119 -5.98 6.47 -6.12
CA GLY A 119 -7.40 6.43 -5.77
C GLY A 119 -7.63 6.12 -4.30
N VAL A 120 -8.89 6.23 -3.88
CA VAL A 120 -9.37 5.74 -2.59
C VAL A 120 -10.65 4.93 -2.77
N ILE A 121 -10.85 3.98 -1.89
CA ILE A 121 -12.05 3.11 -1.82
C ILE A 121 -12.40 2.88 -0.36
N ARG A 122 -13.67 2.60 -0.04
CA ARG A 122 -14.04 2.17 1.31
C ARG A 122 -13.65 0.72 1.55
N PRO A 123 -13.45 0.28 2.80
CA PRO A 123 -13.14 -1.11 3.12
C PRO A 123 -14.19 -2.12 2.65
N ASP A 124 -15.44 -1.71 2.46
CA ASP A 124 -16.49 -2.58 1.90
C ASP A 124 -16.43 -2.72 0.36
N GLY A 125 -15.50 -2.01 -0.30
CA GLY A 125 -15.36 -1.98 -1.76
C GLY A 125 -16.23 -0.92 -2.44
N SER A 126 -17.01 -0.13 -1.70
CA SER A 126 -17.84 0.92 -2.27
C SER A 126 -17.10 2.25 -2.42
N GLY A 127 -17.63 3.14 -3.27
CA GLY A 127 -17.17 4.53 -3.36
C GLY A 127 -15.75 4.70 -3.87
N GLU A 128 -15.29 3.83 -4.78
CA GLU A 128 -14.03 4.03 -5.48
C GLU A 128 -14.01 5.41 -6.18
N ARG A 129 -12.96 6.18 -5.94
CA ARG A 129 -12.70 7.43 -6.67
C ARG A 129 -11.22 7.61 -6.94
N LEU A 130 -10.90 8.12 -8.12
CA LEU A 130 -9.54 8.48 -8.51
C LEU A 130 -9.29 9.94 -8.12
N ILE A 131 -8.14 10.18 -7.49
CA ILE A 131 -7.77 11.44 -6.85
C ILE A 131 -6.78 12.23 -7.72
N THR A 132 -5.76 11.57 -8.26
CA THR A 132 -4.77 12.20 -9.14
C THR A 132 -4.18 11.17 -10.11
N SER A 133 -3.52 11.65 -11.17
CA SER A 133 -2.85 10.81 -12.17
C SER A 133 -1.54 11.43 -12.65
N ALA A 134 -0.54 10.61 -12.97
CA ALA A 134 0.66 11.05 -13.70
C ALA A 134 1.32 9.88 -14.47
N TYR A 135 2.44 10.18 -15.15
CA TYR A 135 3.20 9.20 -15.95
C TYR A 135 3.83 8.08 -15.09
N HIS A 136 4.14 8.37 -13.82
CA HIS A 136 4.48 7.41 -12.77
C HIS A 136 4.10 8.03 -11.41
N VAL A 137 3.20 7.38 -10.65
CA VAL A 137 2.78 7.82 -9.30
C VAL A 137 2.59 6.60 -8.42
N GLU A 138 3.39 6.47 -7.37
CA GLU A 138 3.43 5.26 -6.54
C GLU A 138 3.73 5.56 -5.07
N GLY A 139 3.60 4.52 -4.24
CA GLY A 139 3.94 4.54 -2.82
C GLY A 139 3.11 5.50 -1.97
N PRO A 140 1.76 5.59 -2.11
CA PRO A 140 0.98 6.43 -1.22
C PRO A 140 1.16 5.99 0.23
N ARG A 141 1.23 6.95 1.15
CA ARG A 141 1.19 6.76 2.60
C ARG A 141 0.30 7.81 3.23
N GLY A 142 -0.58 7.39 4.13
CA GLY A 142 -1.41 8.31 4.91
C GLY A 142 -0.65 8.98 6.04
N SER A 143 -0.85 10.28 6.20
CA SER A 143 -0.48 11.02 7.42
C SER A 143 -1.26 10.47 8.62
N PRO A 144 -0.72 10.50 9.86
CA PRO A 144 -1.35 9.91 11.04
C PRO A 144 -2.74 10.46 11.37
N ASN A 145 -3.03 11.71 11.00
CA ASN A 145 -4.34 12.34 11.19
C ASN A 145 -5.36 11.99 10.08
N GLY A 146 -4.95 11.19 9.08
CA GLY A 146 -5.77 10.73 7.96
C GLY A 146 -6.28 11.81 7.00
N ARG A 147 -5.67 13.01 7.00
CA ARG A 147 -6.05 14.12 6.12
C ARG A 147 -5.20 14.22 4.85
N VAL A 148 -3.94 13.78 4.91
CA VAL A 148 -2.97 13.97 3.82
C VAL A 148 -2.42 12.62 3.36
N LEU A 149 -2.25 12.46 2.05
CA LEU A 149 -1.46 11.38 1.47
C LEU A 149 -0.12 11.95 1.00
N THR A 150 0.98 11.25 1.30
CA THR A 150 2.28 11.48 0.66
C THR A 150 2.55 10.38 -0.33
N TYR A 151 3.11 10.71 -1.48
CA TYR A 151 3.46 9.75 -2.54
C TYR A 151 4.59 10.36 -3.39
N PHE A 152 5.19 9.60 -4.31
CA PHE A 152 6.23 10.14 -5.20
C PHE A 152 5.75 10.19 -6.66
N LYS A 153 6.27 11.16 -7.42
CA LYS A 153 6.11 11.24 -8.88
C LYS A 153 7.49 11.20 -9.54
N GLU A 154 7.62 10.40 -10.59
CA GLU A 154 8.78 10.49 -11.48
C GLU A 154 8.50 11.44 -12.65
N ARG A 155 9.50 12.25 -12.99
CA ARG A 155 9.50 13.08 -14.19
C ARG A 155 10.80 12.87 -14.97
N PRO A 156 10.79 13.02 -16.31
CA PRO A 156 12.03 13.14 -17.06
C PRO A 156 12.87 14.28 -16.49
N SER A 157 14.15 14.03 -16.27
CA SER A 157 15.14 15.05 -15.97
C SER A 157 15.28 15.99 -17.17
N SER A 158 15.75 17.22 -16.94
CA SER A 158 16.01 18.19 -17.99
C SER A 158 17.04 17.71 -19.02
N ASP A 159 17.85 16.71 -18.68
CA ASP A 159 18.81 16.05 -19.57
C ASP A 159 18.18 15.01 -20.52
N GLY A 160 16.89 14.67 -20.33
CA GLY A 160 16.14 13.69 -21.11
C GLY A 160 16.57 12.22 -20.92
N ASN A 161 17.68 11.96 -20.22
CA ASN A 161 18.28 10.64 -20.04
C ASN A 161 18.07 10.07 -18.63
N SER A 162 17.69 10.91 -17.68
CA SER A 162 17.48 10.52 -16.28
C SER A 162 16.02 10.72 -15.88
N ARG A 163 15.58 10.05 -14.82
CA ARG A 163 14.29 10.31 -14.16
C ARG A 163 14.53 10.88 -12.78
N VAL A 164 13.75 11.90 -12.43
CA VAL A 164 13.81 12.59 -11.14
C VAL A 164 12.58 12.18 -10.34
N ALA A 165 12.79 11.65 -9.14
CA ALA A 165 11.71 11.30 -8.22
C ALA A 165 11.51 12.42 -7.20
N ASN A 166 10.31 12.99 -7.13
CA ASN A 166 9.96 13.98 -6.12
C ASN A 166 8.77 13.54 -5.27
N LEU A 167 8.80 13.92 -4.00
CA LEU A 167 7.71 13.66 -3.06
C LEU A 167 6.62 14.74 -3.18
N TYR A 168 5.38 14.31 -3.11
CA TYR A 168 4.20 15.17 -3.11
C TYR A 168 3.31 14.84 -1.93
N THR A 169 2.59 15.85 -1.47
CA THR A 169 1.48 15.71 -0.54
C THR A 169 0.19 16.12 -1.24
N ILE A 170 -0.91 15.47 -0.91
CA ILE A 170 -2.25 15.85 -1.38
C ILE A 170 -3.25 15.63 -0.27
N ASP A 171 -4.25 16.50 -0.17
CA ASP A 171 -5.37 16.27 0.72
C ASP A 171 -6.13 15.00 0.29
N ILE A 172 -6.65 14.22 1.23
CA ILE A 172 -7.42 13.00 0.95
C ILE A 172 -8.65 13.31 0.06
N THR A 173 -9.18 14.52 0.08
CA THR A 173 -10.25 14.99 -0.82
C THR A 173 -9.80 15.08 -2.27
N GLY A 174 -8.49 15.19 -2.54
CA GLY A 174 -7.89 15.28 -3.87
C GLY A 174 -7.54 16.68 -4.34
N PHE A 175 -7.62 17.65 -3.44
CA PHE A 175 -7.20 19.02 -3.71
C PHE A 175 -5.90 19.35 -2.98
N ASN A 176 -5.33 20.52 -3.28
CA ASN A 176 -4.13 21.05 -2.62
C ASN A 176 -2.89 20.14 -2.73
N GLU A 177 -2.61 19.65 -3.93
CA GLU A 177 -1.36 18.94 -4.18
C GLU A 177 -0.16 19.91 -4.04
N ARG A 178 0.86 19.50 -3.28
CA ARG A 178 2.06 20.30 -3.01
C ARG A 178 3.32 19.45 -3.12
N LEU A 179 4.35 20.01 -3.74
CA LEU A 179 5.71 19.45 -3.70
C LEU A 179 6.23 19.48 -2.26
N LEU A 180 6.77 18.36 -1.80
CA LEU A 180 7.51 18.28 -0.54
C LEU A 180 9.02 18.40 -0.89
N PRO A 181 9.66 19.53 -0.59
CA PRO A 181 11.06 19.73 -0.95
C PRO A 181 11.96 18.79 -0.14
N THR A 182 12.80 18.05 -0.85
CA THR A 182 13.85 17.18 -0.30
C THR A 182 15.21 17.67 -0.79
N PRO A 183 16.32 17.44 -0.04
CA PRO A 183 17.66 17.89 -0.46
C PRO A 183 18.14 17.26 -1.78
N VAL A 184 17.62 16.06 -2.08
CA VAL A 184 17.88 15.26 -3.29
C VAL A 184 16.59 14.53 -3.68
N ASP A 185 16.61 13.78 -4.78
CA ASP A 185 15.51 12.93 -5.22
C ASP A 185 15.04 11.97 -4.12
N GLY A 186 13.73 11.69 -4.09
CA GLY A 186 13.11 10.89 -3.04
C GLY A 186 11.94 10.05 -3.53
N SER A 187 11.95 8.79 -3.13
CA SER A 187 10.87 7.81 -3.32
C SER A 187 10.43 7.21 -1.98
N ASP A 188 9.39 6.38 -2.00
CA ASP A 188 8.99 5.53 -0.87
C ASP A 188 8.80 6.25 0.48
N PRO A 189 7.97 7.30 0.55
CA PRO A 189 7.77 8.04 1.80
C PRO A 189 7.20 7.14 2.91
N ALA A 190 7.39 7.55 4.16
CA ALA A 190 6.73 6.98 5.34
C ALA A 190 6.45 8.08 6.36
N TRP A 191 5.29 8.03 7.01
CA TRP A 191 4.94 8.93 8.11
C TRP A 191 5.26 8.27 9.45
N SER A 192 5.82 9.05 10.39
CA SER A 192 5.92 8.65 11.79
C SER A 192 4.53 8.64 12.43
N PRO A 193 4.25 7.75 13.42
CA PRO A 193 3.01 7.80 14.19
C PRO A 193 2.91 9.07 15.04
N LEU A 194 1.73 9.33 15.62
CA LEU A 194 1.59 10.31 16.70
C LEU A 194 2.24 9.72 17.96
N ASN A 195 3.13 10.48 18.60
CA ASN A 195 3.89 10.10 19.79
C ASN A 195 3.04 9.46 20.89
#